data_AF-A0A4Y9J2T1-F1
#
_entry.id   AF-A0A4Y9J2T1-F1
#
_cell.length_a   1.000
_cell.length_b   1.000
_cell.length_c   1.000
_cell.angle_alpha   90.00
_cell.angle_beta   90.00
_cell.angle_gamma   90.00
#
_symmetry.space_group_name_H-M   'P 1'
#
loop_
_entity.id
_entity.type
_entity.pdbx_description
1 polymer ?
#
loop_
_entity_poly.entity_id
_entity_poly.type
_entity_poly.pdbx_seq_one_letter_code
_entity_poly.pdbx_strand_id
1 'polypeptide(L)' 'MAIKTIKAKARVEVLTDFGYWCLAEIRGLKEGTELEGRLNPVNNAFDFTYNGQDAMLWIGHNGVIITDNN' A
#
# COMPACT_ATOMS: atom_id res chain seq x y z
N MET A 1 23.47 2.71 1.02
CA MET A 1 22.62 3.75 1.63
C MET A 1 21.34 3.08 2.09
N ALA A 2 20.92 3.26 3.35
CA ALA A 2 19.62 2.76 3.79
C ALA A 2 18.52 3.58 3.10
N ILE A 3 17.58 2.92 2.44
CA ILE A 3 16.44 3.60 1.83
C ILE A 3 15.57 4.14 2.97
N LYS A 4 15.38 5.46 3.02
CA LYS A 4 14.58 6.11 4.06
C LYS A 4 13.11 6.00 3.67
N THR A 5 12.38 5.07 4.28
CA THR A 5 10.93 4.95 4.11
C THR A 5 10.20 6.03 4.92
N ILE A 6 9.10 6.54 4.37
CA ILE A 6 8.32 7.66 4.90
C ILE A 6 7.03 7.09 5.51
N LYS A 7 6.70 7.45 6.75
CA LYS A 7 5.40 7.09 7.33
C LYS A 7 4.29 7.77 6.53
N ALA A 8 3.30 7.02 6.10
CA ALA A 8 2.19 7.52 5.30
C ALA A 8 0.92 6.70 5.56
N LYS A 9 -0.21 7.22 5.08
CA LYS A 9 -1.45 6.47 4.95
C LYS A 9 -1.71 6.18 3.48
N ALA A 10 -2.27 5.02 3.20
CA ALA A 10 -2.69 4.64 1.86
C ALA A 10 -4.10 4.07 1.89
N ARG A 11 -4.83 4.23 0.80
CA ARG A 11 -6.11 3.55 0.55
C ARG A 11 -5.89 2.48 -0.50
N VAL A 12 -6.44 1.30 -0.28
CA VAL A 12 -6.47 0.22 -1.27
C VAL A 12 -7.37 0.65 -2.42
N GLU A 13 -6.83 0.72 -3.61
CA GLU A 13 -7.55 1.10 -4.82
C GLU A 13 -6.90 0.40 -6.02
N VAL A 14 -7.65 -0.49 -6.69
CA VAL A 14 -7.16 -1.27 -7.82
C VAL A 14 -7.27 -0.43 -9.09
N LEU A 15 -6.11 -0.05 -9.61
CA LEU A 15 -5.97 0.80 -10.79
C LEU A 15 -5.55 0.03 -12.05
N THR A 16 -5.02 -1.19 -11.87
CA THR A 16 -4.47 -2.01 -12.96
C THR A 16 -4.73 -3.51 -12.72
N ASP A 17 -4.71 -4.32 -13.78
CA ASP A 17 -4.83 -5.79 -13.69
C ASP A 17 -3.75 -6.39 -12.80
N PHE A 18 -2.51 -5.89 -12.91
CA PHE A 18 -1.42 -6.29 -12.02
C PHE A 18 -1.76 -6.03 -10.55
N GLY A 19 -2.30 -4.84 -10.26
CA GLY A 19 -2.74 -4.48 -8.92
C GLY A 19 -3.85 -5.37 -8.38
N TYR A 20 -4.80 -5.76 -9.23
CA TYR A 20 -5.86 -6.72 -8.87
C TYR A 20 -5.27 -8.04 -8.38
N TRP A 21 -4.34 -8.61 -9.14
CA TRP A 21 -3.71 -9.89 -8.78
C TRP A 21 -2.88 -9.77 -7.50
N CYS A 22 -2.11 -8.69 -7.33
CA CYS A 22 -1.38 -8.44 -6.09
C CYS A 22 -2.31 -8.31 -4.87
N LEU A 23 -3.46 -7.63 -5.02
CA LEU A 23 -4.42 -7.53 -3.91
C LEU A 23 -5.04 -8.89 -3.57
N ALA A 24 -5.34 -9.73 -4.57
CA ALA A 24 -5.92 -11.05 -4.37
C ALA A 24 -5.02 -11.99 -3.54
N GLU A 25 -3.71 -11.76 -3.52
CA GLU A 25 -2.75 -12.49 -2.67
C GLU A 25 -2.87 -12.11 -1.19
N ILE A 26 -3.33 -10.89 -0.89
CA ILE A 26 -3.47 -10.37 0.48
C ILE A 26 -4.85 -10.73 1.02
N ARG A 27 -4.96 -11.94 1.59
CA ARG A 27 -6.24 -12.50 2.04
C ARG A 27 -7.00 -11.59 3.01
N GLY A 28 -8.22 -11.25 2.61
CA GLY A 28 -9.17 -10.49 3.43
C GLY A 28 -9.07 -8.97 3.28
N LEU A 29 -8.00 -8.46 2.65
CA LEU A 29 -7.89 -7.05 2.33
C LEU A 29 -8.83 -6.69 1.18
N LYS A 30 -9.52 -5.56 1.29
CA LYS A 30 -10.54 -5.14 0.33
C LYS A 30 -10.22 -3.75 -0.22
N GLU A 31 -10.69 -3.51 -1.43
CA GLU A 31 -10.69 -2.17 -1.99
C GLU A 31 -11.45 -1.20 -1.08
N GLY A 32 -10.92 0.02 -0.97
CA GLY A 32 -11.43 1.06 -0.08
C GLY A 32 -10.88 1.02 1.34
N THR A 33 -10.18 -0.04 1.76
CA THR A 33 -9.54 -0.09 3.08
C THR A 33 -8.41 0.95 3.18
N GLU A 34 -8.41 1.71 4.26
CA GLU A 34 -7.31 2.62 4.59
C GLU A 34 -6.31 1.94 5.53
N LEU A 35 -5.02 2.16 5.28
CA LEU A 35 -3.91 1.49 5.93
C LEU A 35 -2.88 2.52 6.37
N GLU A 36 -2.31 2.30 7.54
CA GLU A 36 -1.14 3.02 8.02
C GLU A 36 0.11 2.17 7.74
N GLY A 37 1.16 2.80 7.23
CA GLY A 37 2.33 2.06 6.79
C GLY A 37 3.48 2.98 6.43
N ARG A 38 4.39 2.47 5.59
CA ARG A 38 5.60 3.17 5.18
C ARG A 38 5.75 3.11 3.68
N LEU A 39 5.83 4.28 3.04
CA LEU A 39 6.13 4.41 1.62
C LEU A 39 7.64 4.37 1.39
N ASN A 40 8.06 3.54 0.45
CA ASN A 40 9.36 3.61 -0.18
C ASN A 40 9.28 4.49 -1.44
N PRO A 41 9.84 5.70 -1.43
CA PRO A 41 9.72 6.63 -2.56
C PRO A 41 10.56 6.22 -3.79
N VAL A 42 11.44 5.21 -3.67
CA VAL A 42 12.29 4.77 -4.78
C VAL A 42 11.53 3.87 -5.74
N ASN A 43 10.67 3.00 -5.22
CA ASN A 43 9.95 1.99 -6.01
C ASN A 43 8.43 2.05 -5.84
N ASN A 44 7.90 3.03 -5.09
CA ASN A 44 6.49 3.19 -4.80
C ASN A 44 5.85 1.99 -4.07
N ALA A 45 6.64 1.19 -3.38
CA ALA A 45 6.15 0.17 -2.45
C ALA A 45 5.64 0.82 -1.17
N PHE A 46 4.47 0.41 -0.71
CA PHE A 46 3.89 0.81 0.57
C PHE A 46 3.78 -0.42 1.45
N ASP A 47 4.66 -0.51 2.44
CA ASP A 47 4.74 -1.62 3.39
C ASP A 47 3.84 -1.36 4.60
N PHE A 48 3.07 -2.37 4.99
CA PHE A 48 2.15 -2.32 6.14
C PHE A 48 1.98 -3.71 6.75
N THR A 49 1.41 -3.77 7.96
CA THR A 49 1.06 -5.05 8.60
C THR A 49 -0.46 -5.22 8.57
N TYR A 50 -0.94 -6.38 8.14
CA TYR A 50 -2.35 -6.72 8.06
C TYR A 50 -2.60 -8.12 8.61
N ASN A 51 -3.53 -8.24 9.56
CA ASN A 51 -3.79 -9.50 10.28
C ASN A 51 -2.53 -10.17 10.85
N GLY A 52 -1.56 -9.37 11.31
CA GLY A 52 -0.29 -9.86 11.87
C GLY A 52 0.73 -10.34 10.85
N GLN A 53 0.50 -10.11 9.56
CA GLN A 53 1.42 -10.43 8.47
C GLN A 53 1.88 -9.15 7.77
N ASP A 54 3.15 -9.10 7.40
CA ASP A 54 3.65 -8.00 6.58
C ASP A 54 3.15 -8.15 5.14
N ALA A 55 2.65 -7.06 4.59
CA ALA A 55 2.07 -6.96 3.27
C ALA A 55 2.52 -5.67 2.59
N MET A 56 2.31 -5.58 1.29
CA MET A 56 2.77 -4.46 0.49
C MET A 56 1.74 -4.10 -0.58
N LEU A 57 1.47 -2.80 -0.72
CA LEU A 57 0.78 -2.24 -1.89
C LEU A 57 1.81 -1.63 -2.83
N TRP A 58 1.52 -1.70 -4.12
CA TRP A 58 2.18 -0.94 -5.16
C TRP A 58 1.36 0.33 -5.42
N ILE A 59 1.87 1.47 -4.97
CA ILE A 59 1.19 2.74 -5.17
C ILE A 59 1.10 3.05 -6.67
N GLY A 60 -0.10 3.37 -7.14
CA GLY A 60 -0.42 3.52 -8.57
C GLY A 60 -0.93 2.24 -9.24
N HIS A 61 -0.92 1.10 -8.53
CA HIS A 61 -1.44 -0.18 -9.04
C HIS A 61 -2.58 -0.75 -8.20
N ASN A 62 -2.38 -0.91 -6.89
CA ASN A 62 -3.39 -1.40 -5.94
C ASN A 62 -3.48 -0.56 -4.66
N GLY A 63 -2.94 0.65 -4.70
CA GLY A 63 -3.04 1.61 -3.62
C GLY A 63 -2.79 3.04 -4.07
N VAL A 64 -3.34 3.98 -3.32
CA VAL A 64 -3.12 5.42 -3.47
C VAL A 64 -2.73 6.02 -2.12
N ILE A 65 -1.78 6.95 -2.10
CA ILE A 65 -1.43 7.65 -0.87
C ILE A 65 -2.52 8.66 -0.54
N ILE A 66 -3.03 8.61 0.68
CA ILE A 66 -3.94 9.61 1.21
C ILE A 66 -3.12 10.53 2.11
N THR A 67 -2.90 11.76 1.64
CA THR A 67 -2.23 12.78 2.46
C THR A 67 -3.27 13.37 3.40
N ASP A 68 -3.02 13.29 4.71
CA ASP A 68 -3.78 14.05 5.70
C ASP A 68 -3.34 15.51 5.55
N ASN A 69 -3.94 16.22 4.59
CA ASN A 69 -3.82 17.68 4.49
C ASN A 69 -4.71 18.25 5.60
N ASN A 70 -4.18 18.34 6.81
CA ASN A 70 -4.76 19.14 7.87
C ASN A 70 -3.87 20.35 8.15
#